data_AF-R1CFH3-F1
#
_entry.id   AF-R1CFH3-F1
#
_cell.length_a   1.000
_cell.length_b   1.000
_cell.length_c   1.000
_cell.angle_alpha   90.00
_cell.angle_beta   90.00
_cell.angle_gamma   90.00
#
_symmetry.space_group_name_H-M   'P 1'
#
loop_
_entity.id
_entity.type
_entity.pdbx_description
1 polymer ?
#
loop_
_entity_poly.entity_id
_entity_poly.type
_entity_poly.pdbx_seq_one_letter_code
_entity_poly.pdbx_strand_id
1 'polypeptide(L)'
;MPHTYHLMYGALLLPLAAMHGDKFKMLEIGLGCSMEYGPGASARLWRSLLPTAEIWFAESNGLCVNKARAEGKLDGLHTMIGSQSDPETLRRWVHQSGGGFHAIIDDGSHSNRDILLTLRILWPALRDGGLYFIEDLHVGRSQNGPVVSDVLQGWAERLMTNTRNESTHARAKPRNHTPLPPRLKFVLIQREAAVIAKCSAEDPADVCYDVGEQPEWWGALLADLRDGKDYPKLGIQRLQQKRKQATGAAFG
;
A
#
# COMPACT_ATOMS: atom_id res chain seq x y z
N MET A 1 -5.81 -17.20 -19.61
CA MET A 1 -4.73 -16.49 -20.31
C MET A 1 -3.62 -16.24 -19.30
N PRO A 2 -2.33 -16.23 -19.69
CA PRO A 2 -1.26 -15.92 -18.75
C PRO A 2 -1.31 -14.44 -18.31
N HIS A 3 -0.96 -14.18 -17.06
CA HIS A 3 -0.79 -12.82 -16.53
C HIS A 3 0.45 -12.14 -17.14
N THR A 4 0.48 -10.80 -17.14
CA THR A 4 1.56 -9.99 -17.75
C THR A 4 2.22 -9.03 -16.77
N TYR A 5 2.25 -9.38 -15.47
CA TYR A 5 2.78 -8.56 -14.39
C TYR A 5 4.29 -8.28 -14.52
N HIS A 6 5.02 -9.15 -15.22
CA HIS A 6 6.42 -8.93 -15.56
C HIS A 6 6.69 -7.59 -16.27
N LEU A 7 5.69 -7.01 -16.95
CA LEU A 7 5.81 -5.70 -17.59
C LEU A 7 6.02 -4.59 -16.54
N MET A 8 5.14 -4.48 -15.53
CA MET A 8 5.32 -3.48 -14.46
C MET A 8 6.53 -3.77 -13.58
N TYR A 9 6.85 -5.05 -13.34
CA TYR A 9 8.06 -5.39 -12.57
C TYR A 9 9.34 -5.03 -13.29
N GLY A 10 9.44 -5.38 -14.58
CA GLY A 10 10.60 -5.04 -15.40
C GLY A 10 10.76 -3.53 -15.61
N ALA A 11 9.64 -2.81 -15.79
CA ALA A 11 9.67 -1.38 -16.07
C ALA A 11 9.88 -0.52 -14.81
N LEU A 12 9.42 -0.96 -13.63
CA LEU A 12 9.37 -0.12 -12.43
C LEU A 12 10.09 -0.73 -11.22
N LEU A 13 9.85 -2.00 -10.90
CA LEU A 13 10.43 -2.63 -9.71
C LEU A 13 11.92 -2.89 -9.86
N LEU A 14 12.37 -3.46 -10.99
CA LEU A 14 13.78 -3.78 -11.19
C LEU A 14 14.67 -2.53 -11.28
N PRO A 15 14.28 -1.43 -11.99
CA PRO A 15 15.03 -0.19 -11.93
C PRO A 15 15.09 0.42 -10.53
N LEU A 16 13.97 0.38 -9.78
CA LEU A 16 13.96 0.83 -8.39
C LEU A 16 14.94 0.03 -7.52
N ALA A 17 14.93 -1.30 -7.66
CA ALA A 17 15.87 -2.14 -6.96
C ALA A 17 17.32 -1.87 -7.34
N ALA A 18 17.62 -1.69 -8.63
CA ALA A 18 18.96 -1.36 -9.11
C ALA A 18 19.48 -0.03 -8.53
N MET A 19 18.62 0.99 -8.37
CA MET A 19 19.00 2.27 -7.77
C MET A 19 19.37 2.15 -6.28
N HIS A 20 18.79 1.18 -5.56
CA HIS A 20 19.01 1.01 -4.12
C HIS A 20 19.98 -0.11 -3.75
N GLY A 21 20.29 -1.02 -4.67
CA GLY A 21 21.27 -2.09 -4.49
C GLY A 21 20.96 -3.00 -3.29
N ASP A 22 21.96 -3.20 -2.44
CA ASP A 22 21.88 -4.00 -1.20
C ASP A 22 20.96 -3.40 -0.13
N LYS A 23 20.56 -2.14 -0.27
CA LYS A 23 19.59 -1.48 0.62
C LYS A 23 18.16 -1.69 0.15
N PHE A 24 17.92 -2.31 -1.00
CA PHE A 24 16.57 -2.53 -1.48
C PHE A 24 15.80 -3.44 -0.51
N LYS A 25 14.57 -3.03 -0.21
CA LYS A 25 13.71 -3.66 0.79
C LYS A 25 12.30 -3.72 0.25
N MET A 26 11.70 -4.89 0.27
CA MET A 26 10.34 -5.08 -0.25
C MET A 26 9.48 -5.97 0.65
N LEU A 27 8.17 -5.79 0.52
CA LEU A 27 7.15 -6.65 1.09
C LEU A 27 6.27 -7.21 -0.03
N GLU A 28 6.00 -8.50 -0.01
CA GLU A 28 4.91 -9.12 -0.75
C GLU A 28 3.86 -9.68 0.22
N ILE A 29 2.60 -9.36 -0.02
CA ILE A 29 1.45 -9.92 0.68
C ILE A 29 0.90 -11.03 -0.19
N GLY A 30 0.83 -12.24 0.35
CA GLY A 30 0.53 -13.47 -0.40
C GLY A 30 1.79 -14.31 -0.58
N LEU A 31 1.81 -15.52 -0.01
CA LEU A 31 2.87 -16.50 -0.28
C LEU A 31 2.42 -17.56 -1.31
N GLY A 32 1.16 -17.53 -1.71
CA GLY A 32 0.54 -18.53 -2.58
C GLY A 32 0.18 -19.82 -1.84
N CYS A 33 -0.16 -19.72 -0.55
CA CYS A 33 -0.50 -20.90 0.27
C CYS A 33 -1.80 -21.61 -0.15
N SER A 34 -2.67 -20.94 -0.89
CA SER A 34 -3.89 -21.48 -1.50
C SER A 34 -3.68 -22.02 -2.91
N MET A 35 -2.47 -21.90 -3.49
CA MET A 35 -2.22 -22.30 -4.86
C MET A 35 -2.05 -23.81 -4.99
N GLU A 36 -2.57 -24.39 -6.07
CA GLU A 36 -2.49 -25.84 -6.34
C GLU A 36 -1.03 -26.34 -6.44
N TYR A 37 -0.14 -25.51 -6.98
CA TYR A 37 1.30 -25.81 -7.08
C TYR A 37 2.08 -25.53 -5.77
N GLY A 38 1.40 -25.04 -4.74
CA GLY A 38 1.96 -24.74 -3.43
C GLY A 38 2.63 -23.36 -3.31
N PRO A 39 3.10 -23.01 -2.10
CA PRO A 39 3.61 -21.68 -1.79
C PRO A 39 5.02 -21.41 -2.35
N GLY A 40 5.34 -20.13 -2.52
CA GLY A 40 6.72 -19.64 -2.67
C GLY A 40 7.26 -19.59 -4.11
N ALA A 41 6.39 -19.59 -5.12
CA ALA A 41 6.82 -19.36 -6.51
C ALA A 41 7.46 -17.97 -6.68
N SER A 42 6.79 -16.92 -6.22
CA SER A 42 7.32 -15.54 -6.18
C SER A 42 8.53 -15.43 -5.25
N ALA A 43 8.53 -16.10 -4.10
CA ALA A 43 9.68 -16.16 -3.20
C ALA A 43 10.96 -16.70 -3.87
N ARG A 44 10.83 -17.70 -4.76
CA ARG A 44 11.95 -18.20 -5.56
C ARG A 44 12.38 -17.18 -6.61
N LEU A 45 11.42 -16.54 -7.28
CA LEU A 45 11.67 -15.51 -8.29
C LEU A 45 12.45 -14.33 -7.69
N TRP A 46 11.98 -13.77 -6.59
CA TRP A 46 12.62 -12.59 -5.99
C TRP A 46 14.01 -12.87 -5.47
N ARG A 47 14.28 -14.04 -4.88
CA ARG A 47 15.65 -14.43 -4.52
C ARG A 47 16.58 -14.51 -5.73
N SER A 48 16.06 -14.94 -6.89
CA SER A 48 16.84 -15.00 -8.12
C SER A 48 17.10 -13.63 -8.73
N LEU A 49 16.13 -12.72 -8.67
CA LEU A 49 16.24 -11.38 -9.28
C LEU A 49 16.92 -10.37 -8.35
N LEU A 50 16.78 -10.52 -7.04
CA LEU A 50 17.16 -9.56 -6.00
C LEU A 50 17.94 -10.26 -4.86
N PRO A 51 19.09 -10.89 -5.14
CA PRO A 51 19.78 -11.76 -4.20
C PRO A 51 20.31 -11.05 -2.94
N THR A 52 20.46 -9.73 -2.98
CA THR A 52 20.95 -8.91 -1.86
C THR A 52 19.84 -8.13 -1.16
N ALA A 53 18.59 -8.22 -1.63
CA ALA A 53 17.50 -7.42 -1.08
C ALA A 53 16.96 -8.00 0.23
N GLU A 54 16.47 -7.12 1.11
CA GLU A 54 15.67 -7.50 2.27
C GLU A 54 14.23 -7.76 1.84
N ILE A 55 13.86 -9.05 1.73
CA ILE A 55 12.54 -9.47 1.21
C ILE A 55 11.68 -9.99 2.36
N TRP A 56 10.50 -9.40 2.51
CA TRP A 56 9.46 -9.80 3.45
C TRP A 56 8.27 -10.42 2.73
N PHE A 57 7.74 -11.50 3.28
CA PHE A 57 6.47 -12.10 2.89
C PHE A 57 5.46 -11.98 4.03
N ALA A 58 4.22 -11.63 3.71
CA ALA A 58 3.10 -11.68 4.63
C ALA A 58 2.07 -12.70 4.16
N GLU A 59 1.61 -13.58 5.05
CA GLU A 59 0.68 -14.66 4.70
C GLU A 59 -0.24 -15.01 5.87
N SER A 60 -1.51 -15.26 5.55
CA SER A 60 -2.56 -15.60 6.51
C SER A 60 -2.44 -17.02 7.06
N ASN A 61 -2.04 -17.97 6.21
CA ASN A 61 -1.94 -19.37 6.60
C ASN A 61 -0.61 -19.68 7.29
N GLY A 62 -0.58 -19.53 8.62
CA GLY A 62 0.61 -19.79 9.43
C GLY A 62 1.14 -21.22 9.36
N LEU A 63 0.28 -22.23 9.21
CA LEU A 63 0.71 -23.62 9.05
C LEU A 63 1.47 -23.81 7.73
N CYS A 64 0.96 -23.23 6.66
CA CYS A 64 1.62 -23.25 5.35
C CYS A 64 2.98 -22.53 5.39
N VAL A 65 3.05 -21.35 6.01
CA VAL A 65 4.32 -20.62 6.19
C VAL A 65 5.34 -21.46 6.96
N ASN A 66 4.93 -22.06 8.07
CA ASN A 66 5.81 -22.91 8.88
C ASN A 66 6.30 -24.14 8.11
N LYS A 67 5.43 -24.76 7.31
CA LYS A 67 5.79 -25.87 6.42
C LYS A 67 6.78 -25.44 5.35
N ALA A 68 6.51 -24.34 4.63
CA ALA A 68 7.39 -23.83 3.60
C ALA A 68 8.77 -23.43 4.15
N ARG A 69 8.82 -22.89 5.38
CA ARG A 69 10.05 -22.63 6.12
C ARG A 69 10.81 -23.91 6.44
N ALA A 70 10.15 -24.94 6.96
CA ALA A 70 10.77 -26.23 7.26
C ALA A 70 11.32 -26.93 6.01
N GLU A 71 10.74 -26.66 4.84
CA GLU A 71 11.20 -27.15 3.52
C GLU A 71 12.31 -26.29 2.88
N GLY A 72 12.82 -25.25 3.57
CA GLY A 72 13.87 -24.36 3.05
C GLY A 72 13.41 -23.41 1.93
N LYS A 73 12.11 -23.35 1.63
CA LYS A 73 11.57 -22.49 0.56
C LYS A 73 11.70 -21.01 0.90
N LEU A 74 11.81 -20.68 2.19
CA LEU A 74 11.84 -19.32 2.73
C LEU A 74 13.22 -18.95 3.30
N ASP A 75 14.27 -19.71 2.97
CA ASP A 75 15.64 -19.41 3.40
C ASP A 75 16.10 -18.06 2.86
N GLY A 76 16.63 -17.23 3.76
CA GLY A 76 17.02 -15.84 3.47
C GLY A 76 15.86 -14.85 3.38
N LEU A 77 14.62 -15.28 3.67
CA LEU A 77 13.42 -14.45 3.60
C LEU A 77 12.83 -14.21 4.99
N HIS A 78 12.28 -13.02 5.19
CA HIS A 78 11.52 -12.68 6.38
C HIS A 78 10.03 -13.01 6.17
N THR A 79 9.33 -13.45 7.21
CA THR A 79 7.89 -13.75 7.10
C THR A 79 7.10 -13.14 8.24
N MET A 80 5.88 -12.69 7.95
CA MET A 80 4.90 -12.24 8.92
C MET A 80 3.61 -13.02 8.72
N ILE A 81 3.01 -13.49 9.81
CA ILE A 81 1.80 -14.30 9.77
C ILE A 81 0.59 -13.49 10.25
N GLY A 82 -0.51 -13.57 9.51
CA GLY A 82 -1.82 -13.03 9.88
C GLY A 82 -2.65 -12.61 8.67
N SER A 83 -3.91 -12.23 8.91
CA SER A 83 -4.78 -11.79 7.81
C SER A 83 -4.54 -10.33 7.46
N GLN A 84 -4.45 -10.03 6.16
CA GLN A 84 -4.42 -8.65 5.67
C GLN A 84 -5.77 -7.93 5.87
N SER A 85 -6.85 -8.66 6.14
CA SER A 85 -8.16 -8.12 6.49
C SER A 85 -8.27 -7.63 7.94
N ASP A 86 -7.23 -7.85 8.76
CA ASP A 86 -7.16 -7.40 10.15
C ASP A 86 -6.22 -6.19 10.31
N PRO A 87 -6.75 -4.99 10.64
CA PRO A 87 -5.94 -3.79 10.86
C PRO A 87 -4.85 -3.94 11.93
N GLU A 88 -5.09 -4.71 13.00
CA GLU A 88 -4.08 -4.90 14.04
C GLU A 88 -2.92 -5.76 13.52
N THR A 89 -3.23 -6.80 12.76
CA THR A 89 -2.22 -7.59 12.04
C THR A 89 -1.37 -6.71 11.12
N LEU A 90 -1.97 -5.82 10.33
CA LEU A 90 -1.22 -4.91 9.46
C LEU A 90 -0.30 -3.98 10.25
N ARG A 91 -0.75 -3.44 11.40
CA ARG A 91 0.12 -2.63 12.27
C ARG A 91 1.25 -3.45 12.88
N ARG A 92 0.98 -4.70 13.28
CA ARG A 92 2.03 -5.63 13.73
C ARG A 92 3.05 -5.88 12.63
N TRP A 93 2.63 -6.02 11.37
CA TRP A 93 3.56 -6.19 10.24
C TRP A 93 4.47 -4.99 10.06
N VAL A 94 3.93 -3.77 10.12
CA VAL A 94 4.74 -2.54 10.07
C VAL A 94 5.75 -2.51 11.21
N HIS A 95 5.31 -2.83 12.43
CA HIS A 95 6.20 -2.85 13.60
C HIS A 95 7.30 -3.92 13.48
N GLN A 96 6.94 -5.15 13.08
CA GLN A 96 7.87 -6.28 12.98
C GLN A 96 8.90 -6.08 11.87
N SER A 97 8.48 -5.52 10.74
CA SER A 97 9.37 -5.23 9.61
C SER A 97 10.16 -3.93 9.79
N GLY A 98 9.74 -3.04 10.68
CA GLY A 98 10.27 -1.68 10.79
C GLY A 98 9.81 -0.74 9.66
N GLY A 99 8.94 -1.20 8.75
CA GLY A 99 8.51 -0.45 7.57
C GLY A 99 9.69 -0.06 6.67
N GLY A 100 9.59 1.10 6.04
CA GLY A 100 10.63 1.63 5.17
C GLY A 100 10.82 0.79 3.90
N PHE A 101 9.74 0.30 3.32
CA PHE A 101 9.77 -0.49 2.08
C PHE A 101 9.98 0.41 0.85
N HIS A 102 10.87 -0.03 -0.05
CA HIS A 102 10.99 0.58 -1.38
C HIS A 102 9.84 0.11 -2.28
N ALA A 103 9.46 -1.18 -2.17
CA ALA A 103 8.32 -1.75 -2.87
C ALA A 103 7.41 -2.52 -1.93
N ILE A 104 6.10 -2.40 -2.12
CA ILE A 104 5.09 -3.29 -1.51
C ILE A 104 4.28 -3.89 -2.65
N ILE A 105 4.09 -5.21 -2.65
CA ILE A 105 3.27 -5.95 -3.60
C ILE A 105 2.08 -6.54 -2.85
N ASP A 106 0.87 -6.22 -3.28
CA ASP A 106 -0.37 -6.81 -2.78
C ASP A 106 -0.90 -7.86 -3.78
N ASP A 107 -0.53 -9.11 -3.52
CA ASP A 107 -0.95 -10.32 -4.24
C ASP A 107 -1.70 -11.27 -3.27
N GLY A 108 -2.50 -10.66 -2.39
CA GLY A 108 -3.05 -11.33 -1.22
C GLY A 108 -4.45 -11.92 -1.45
N SER A 109 -5.45 -11.45 -0.71
CA SER A 109 -6.81 -11.99 -0.80
C SER A 109 -7.58 -11.58 -2.05
N HIS A 110 -7.06 -10.59 -2.80
CA HIS A 110 -7.70 -9.91 -3.92
C HIS A 110 -9.08 -9.30 -3.58
N SER A 111 -9.41 -9.18 -2.29
CA SER A 111 -10.61 -8.52 -1.82
C SER A 111 -10.45 -7.01 -1.95
N ASN A 112 -11.41 -6.32 -2.56
CA ASN A 112 -11.36 -4.86 -2.69
C ASN A 112 -11.20 -4.19 -1.32
N ARG A 113 -11.94 -4.66 -0.32
CA ARG A 113 -11.89 -4.13 1.05
C ARG A 113 -10.51 -4.33 1.65
N ASP A 114 -9.92 -5.50 1.43
CA ASP A 114 -8.63 -5.86 2.01
C ASP A 114 -7.50 -5.08 1.35
N ILE A 115 -7.51 -4.93 0.01
CA ILE A 115 -6.55 -4.11 -0.75
C ILE A 115 -6.61 -2.63 -0.33
N LEU A 116 -7.81 -2.08 -0.15
CA LEU A 116 -7.95 -0.68 0.29
C LEU A 116 -7.47 -0.51 1.75
N LEU A 117 -7.68 -1.51 2.59
CA LEU A 117 -7.22 -1.52 3.98
C LEU A 117 -5.70 -1.63 4.09
N THR A 118 -5.08 -2.56 3.36
CA THR A 118 -3.62 -2.75 3.30
C THR A 118 -2.95 -1.50 2.74
N LEU A 119 -3.41 -0.99 1.59
CA LEU A 119 -2.88 0.22 0.99
C LEU A 119 -2.87 1.36 2.02
N ARG A 120 -4.00 1.58 2.71
CA ARG A 120 -4.10 2.65 3.70
C ARG A 120 -3.13 2.51 4.87
N ILE A 121 -3.00 1.31 5.45
CA ILE A 121 -2.18 1.09 6.65
C ILE A 121 -0.70 0.98 6.32
N LEU A 122 -0.35 0.46 5.14
CA LEU A 122 1.02 0.25 4.72
C LEU A 122 1.60 1.44 3.92
N TRP A 123 0.78 2.37 3.42
CA TRP A 123 1.25 3.58 2.74
C TRP A 123 2.26 4.43 3.55
N PRO A 124 2.10 4.61 4.88
CA PRO A 124 3.12 5.25 5.72
C PRO A 124 4.41 4.44 5.85
N ALA A 125 4.33 3.10 5.72
CA ALA A 125 5.49 2.20 5.76
C ALA A 125 6.23 2.12 4.41
N LEU A 126 5.62 2.60 3.32
CA LEU A 126 6.29 2.80 2.04
C LEU A 126 7.19 4.04 2.11
N ARG A 127 8.44 3.93 1.65
CA ARG A 127 9.39 5.05 1.61
C ARG A 127 8.92 6.14 0.66
N ASP A 128 9.42 7.34 0.88
CA ASP A 128 9.40 8.38 -0.14
C ASP A 128 10.12 7.84 -1.40
N GLY A 129 9.50 8.03 -2.57
CA GLY A 129 9.94 7.47 -3.85
C GLY A 129 9.59 5.98 -4.03
N GLY A 130 8.93 5.35 -3.05
CA GLY A 130 8.55 3.95 -3.11
C GLY A 130 7.33 3.68 -3.99
N LEU A 131 7.15 2.40 -4.34
CA LEU A 131 6.09 1.91 -5.22
C LEU A 131 5.20 0.87 -4.51
N TYR A 132 3.90 0.97 -4.70
CA TYR A 132 2.90 -0.02 -4.25
C TYR A 132 2.28 -0.69 -5.47
N PHE A 133 2.46 -2.01 -5.61
CA PHE A 133 1.96 -2.84 -6.68
C PHE A 133 0.71 -3.60 -6.21
N ILE A 134 -0.26 -3.77 -7.10
CA ILE A 134 -1.50 -4.53 -6.82
C ILE A 134 -1.74 -5.48 -7.99
N GLU A 135 -1.86 -6.77 -7.69
CA GLU A 135 -2.17 -7.82 -8.67
C GLU A 135 -3.67 -8.17 -8.70
N ASP A 136 -4.08 -8.92 -9.73
CA ASP A 136 -5.39 -9.55 -9.86
C ASP A 136 -6.63 -8.66 -9.70
N LEU A 137 -6.56 -7.39 -10.11
CA LEU A 137 -7.67 -6.44 -10.03
C LEU A 137 -8.93 -6.85 -10.80
N HIS A 138 -8.83 -7.79 -11.75
CA HIS A 138 -9.95 -8.28 -12.54
C HIS A 138 -11.01 -9.03 -11.71
N VAL A 139 -10.65 -9.59 -10.56
CA VAL A 139 -11.57 -10.32 -9.68
C VAL A 139 -12.39 -9.40 -8.76
N GLY A 140 -12.09 -8.10 -8.74
CA GLY A 140 -12.68 -7.14 -7.81
C GLY A 140 -14.15 -6.81 -8.11
N ARG A 141 -14.61 -6.87 -9.36
CA ARG A 141 -15.91 -6.26 -9.74
C ARG A 141 -17.14 -7.01 -9.25
N SER A 142 -17.01 -8.29 -8.92
CA SER A 142 -18.11 -9.11 -8.37
C SER A 142 -18.26 -9.01 -6.86
N GLN A 143 -17.42 -8.21 -6.19
CA GLN A 143 -17.37 -8.11 -4.73
C GLN A 143 -18.18 -6.92 -4.21
N ASN A 144 -18.54 -6.96 -2.93
CA ASN A 144 -19.23 -5.85 -2.25
C ASN A 144 -18.26 -4.72 -1.88
N GLY A 145 -18.73 -3.48 -1.93
CA GLY A 145 -17.98 -2.28 -1.55
C GLY A 145 -17.32 -1.56 -2.74
N PRO A 146 -16.46 -0.55 -2.46
CA PRO A 146 -15.77 0.20 -3.51
C PRO A 146 -14.84 -0.70 -4.33
N VAL A 147 -15.00 -0.71 -5.65
CA VAL A 147 -14.14 -1.49 -6.56
C VAL A 147 -12.79 -0.81 -6.70
N VAL A 148 -11.69 -1.51 -6.41
CA VAL A 148 -10.34 -0.92 -6.41
C VAL A 148 -9.98 -0.31 -7.77
N SER A 149 -10.34 -0.96 -8.88
CA SER A 149 -10.10 -0.42 -10.23
C SER A 149 -10.77 0.94 -10.47
N ASP A 150 -11.98 1.13 -9.94
CA ASP A 150 -12.74 2.38 -10.10
C ASP A 150 -12.10 3.48 -9.25
N VAL A 151 -11.63 3.14 -8.04
CA VAL A 151 -10.87 4.05 -7.17
C VAL A 151 -9.58 4.52 -7.85
N LEU A 152 -8.79 3.58 -8.39
CA LEU A 152 -7.51 3.88 -9.06
C LEU A 152 -7.72 4.71 -10.34
N GLN A 153 -8.77 4.41 -11.12
CA GLN A 153 -9.13 5.19 -12.29
C GLN A 153 -9.50 6.63 -11.90
N GLY A 154 -10.32 6.80 -10.86
CA GLY A 154 -10.67 8.12 -10.34
C GLY A 154 -9.44 8.90 -9.83
N TRP A 155 -8.47 8.23 -9.23
CA TRP A 155 -7.21 8.86 -8.83
C TRP A 155 -6.38 9.31 -10.04
N ALA A 156 -6.24 8.46 -11.05
CA ALA A 156 -5.54 8.79 -12.28
C ALA A 156 -6.18 10.01 -12.98
N GLU A 157 -7.52 10.04 -13.07
CA GLU A 157 -8.27 11.17 -13.63
C GLU A 157 -7.98 12.49 -12.88
N ARG A 158 -7.99 12.44 -11.55
CA ARG A 158 -7.73 13.63 -10.71
C ARG A 158 -6.30 14.14 -10.85
N LEU A 159 -5.32 13.24 -10.98
CA LEU A 159 -3.92 13.63 -11.22
C LEU A 159 -3.75 14.30 -12.59
N MET A 160 -4.45 13.83 -13.63
CA MET A 160 -4.38 14.41 -14.98
C MET A 160 -5.04 15.78 -15.07
N THR A 161 -6.13 15.99 -14.32
CA THR A 161 -6.94 17.22 -14.41
C THR A 161 -6.48 18.34 -13.47
N ASN A 162 -5.56 18.04 -12.54
CA ASN A 162 -4.90 19.00 -11.62
C ASN A 162 -5.83 20.10 -11.10
N THR A 163 -6.96 19.73 -10.51
CA THR A 163 -7.93 20.69 -9.96
C THR A 163 -7.47 21.25 -8.61
N ARG A 164 -6.28 21.88 -8.56
CA ARG A 164 -5.85 22.69 -7.41
C ARG A 164 -6.77 23.89 -7.15
N ASN A 165 -7.55 24.31 -8.16
CA ASN A 165 -8.45 25.46 -8.13
C ASN A 165 -9.94 25.07 -8.26
N GLU A 166 -10.48 24.29 -7.31
CA GLU A 166 -11.95 24.18 -7.14
C GLU A 166 -12.55 25.44 -6.48
N SER A 167 -12.22 26.65 -6.96
CA SER A 167 -12.68 27.90 -6.32
C SER A 167 -13.45 28.89 -7.20
N THR A 168 -13.71 28.64 -8.49
CA THR A 168 -14.41 29.67 -9.29
C THR A 168 -15.57 29.24 -10.18
N HIS A 169 -15.80 27.95 -10.46
CA HIS A 169 -16.97 27.56 -11.23
C HIS A 169 -17.67 26.36 -10.58
N ALA A 170 -18.92 26.58 -10.18
CA ALA A 170 -19.86 25.58 -9.71
C ALA A 170 -20.16 24.56 -10.83
N ARG A 171 -19.21 23.67 -11.13
CA ARG A 171 -19.47 22.41 -11.82
C ARG A 171 -19.79 21.37 -10.76
N ALA A 172 -20.80 20.55 -11.03
CA ALA A 172 -21.30 19.54 -10.12
C ALA A 172 -20.13 18.71 -9.52
N LYS A 173 -20.04 18.67 -8.19
CA LYS A 173 -19.08 17.81 -7.49
C LYS A 173 -19.24 16.38 -8.02
N PRO A 174 -18.20 15.75 -8.59
CA PRO A 174 -18.25 14.33 -8.93
C PRO A 174 -18.82 13.51 -7.75
N ARG A 175 -19.83 12.69 -8.03
CA ARG A 175 -20.42 11.80 -7.01
C ARG A 175 -19.39 10.69 -6.74
N ASN A 176 -19.03 10.51 -5.46
CA ASN A 176 -18.03 9.58 -4.92
C ASN A 176 -16.54 9.97 -5.10
N HIS A 177 -16.06 10.93 -4.31
CA HIS A 177 -14.62 11.20 -4.22
C HIS A 177 -13.94 10.23 -3.26
N THR A 178 -13.35 9.15 -3.79
CA THR A 178 -12.35 8.41 -3.01
C THR A 178 -11.11 9.28 -2.89
N PRO A 179 -10.63 9.51 -1.67
CA PRO A 179 -9.71 10.61 -1.49
C PRO A 179 -8.26 10.10 -1.67
N LEU A 180 -7.40 10.91 -2.30
CA LEU A 180 -6.10 10.50 -2.83
C LEU A 180 -5.08 10.23 -1.69
N PRO A 181 -4.19 9.24 -1.82
CA PRO A 181 -3.10 9.05 -0.87
C PRO A 181 -2.24 10.31 -0.70
N PRO A 182 -1.80 10.65 0.52
CA PRO A 182 -0.91 11.78 0.71
C PRO A 182 0.40 11.53 -0.03
N ARG A 183 0.89 12.55 -0.75
CA ARG A 183 2.11 12.48 -1.57
C ARG A 183 2.03 11.44 -2.69
N LEU A 184 0.83 11.22 -3.23
CA LEU A 184 0.66 10.43 -4.45
C LEU A 184 1.32 11.16 -5.63
N LYS A 185 2.17 10.45 -6.38
CA LYS A 185 2.88 10.95 -7.55
C LYS A 185 2.19 10.55 -8.85
N PHE A 186 1.99 9.25 -9.04
CA PHE A 186 1.29 8.71 -10.20
C PHE A 186 0.56 7.42 -9.85
N VAL A 187 -0.42 7.09 -10.70
CA VAL A 187 -1.05 5.77 -10.77
C VAL A 187 -0.85 5.26 -12.18
N LEU A 188 -0.21 4.10 -12.34
CA LEU A 188 -0.04 3.41 -13.61
C LEU A 188 -0.90 2.16 -13.59
N ILE A 189 -1.76 2.01 -14.59
CA ILE A 189 -2.69 0.88 -14.69
C ILE A 189 -2.32 0.06 -15.91
N GLN A 190 -2.25 -1.27 -15.74
CA GLN A 190 -2.13 -2.23 -16.83
C GLN A 190 -3.25 -3.27 -16.74
N ARG A 191 -3.26 -4.24 -17.66
CA ARG A 191 -4.21 -5.35 -17.60
C ARG A 191 -4.01 -6.11 -16.28
N GLU A 192 -5.10 -6.24 -15.51
CA GLU A 192 -5.20 -6.98 -14.24
C GLU A 192 -4.36 -6.44 -13.06
N ALA A 193 -3.58 -5.38 -13.23
CA ALA A 193 -2.69 -4.88 -12.18
C ALA A 193 -2.48 -3.36 -12.24
N ALA A 194 -1.99 -2.78 -11.15
CA ALA A 194 -1.65 -1.36 -11.08
C ALA A 194 -0.45 -1.09 -10.17
N VAL A 195 0.17 0.07 -10.37
CA VAL A 195 1.26 0.59 -9.55
C VAL A 195 0.93 2.01 -9.10
N ILE A 196 1.11 2.26 -7.81
CA ILE A 196 0.89 3.54 -7.15
C ILE A 196 2.25 4.04 -6.66
N ALA A 197 2.66 5.24 -7.09
CA ALA A 197 3.94 5.81 -6.71
C ALA A 197 3.80 6.89 -5.65
N LYS A 198 4.63 6.80 -4.61
CA LYS A 198 4.77 7.85 -3.60
C LYS A 198 5.88 8.80 -4.00
N CYS A 199 5.65 10.10 -3.84
CA CYS A 199 6.67 11.10 -4.12
C CYS A 199 7.95 10.87 -3.31
N SER A 200 9.09 11.18 -3.91
CA SER A 200 10.38 11.24 -3.23
C SER A 200 10.53 12.56 -2.48
N ALA A 201 11.54 12.65 -1.61
CA ALA A 201 11.86 13.89 -0.90
C ALA A 201 12.44 14.97 -1.84
N GLU A 202 12.96 14.54 -2.99
CA GLU A 202 13.57 15.37 -4.03
C GLU A 202 12.56 15.83 -5.09
N ASP A 203 11.35 15.26 -5.09
CA ASP A 203 10.30 15.66 -6.03
C ASP A 203 9.87 17.11 -5.75
N PRO A 204 9.74 17.96 -6.80
CA PRO A 204 9.18 19.29 -6.66
C PRO A 204 7.77 19.26 -6.06
N ALA A 205 7.44 20.23 -5.20
CA ALA A 205 6.16 20.28 -4.50
C ALA A 205 4.95 20.32 -5.46
N ASP A 206 5.14 20.82 -6.69
CA ASP A 206 4.10 20.90 -7.69
C ASP A 206 3.85 19.58 -8.44
N VAL A 207 4.77 18.60 -8.36
CA VAL A 207 4.61 17.25 -8.95
C VAL A 207 3.76 16.34 -8.05
N CYS A 208 3.74 16.61 -6.75
CA CYS A 208 3.05 15.78 -5.77
C CYS A 208 1.61 16.21 -5.55
N TYR A 209 0.71 15.23 -5.40
CA TYR A 209 -0.54 15.48 -4.72
C TYR A 209 -0.24 15.65 -3.22
N ASP A 210 -0.12 16.90 -2.81
CA ASP A 210 0.06 17.27 -1.42
C ASP A 210 -1.25 17.82 -0.85
N VAL A 211 -1.63 17.27 0.30
CA VAL A 211 -2.76 17.71 1.10
C VAL A 211 -2.25 18.27 2.43
N GLY A 212 -1.02 18.80 2.50
CA GLY A 212 -0.45 19.24 3.77
C GLY A 212 -0.43 18.11 4.81
N GLU A 213 -0.87 18.37 6.05
CA GLU A 213 -0.99 17.34 7.08
C GLU A 213 -1.93 16.20 6.63
N GLN A 214 -1.59 14.94 6.96
CA GLN A 214 -2.41 13.77 6.62
C GLN A 214 -3.88 14.03 6.98
N PRO A 215 -4.79 14.14 5.99
CA PRO A 215 -6.12 14.62 6.29
C PRO A 215 -6.85 13.63 7.19
N GLU A 216 -7.65 14.16 8.13
CA GLU A 216 -8.51 13.33 8.99
C GLU A 216 -9.41 12.39 8.16
N TRP A 217 -9.68 12.72 6.88
CA TRP A 217 -10.42 11.87 5.95
C TRP A 217 -9.64 10.69 5.36
N TRP A 218 -8.30 10.69 5.34
CA TRP A 218 -7.52 9.46 5.08
C TRP A 218 -7.87 8.44 6.17
N GLY A 219 -8.24 8.96 7.36
CA GLY A 219 -8.93 8.34 8.48
C GLY A 219 -10.36 7.82 8.19
N ALA A 220 -11.13 8.47 7.32
CA ALA A 220 -12.55 8.24 7.06
C ALA A 220 -12.87 7.16 6.01
N LEU A 221 -11.92 6.74 5.15
CA LEU A 221 -12.15 5.59 4.24
C LEU A 221 -12.56 4.31 5.01
N LEU A 222 -12.10 4.17 6.26
CA LEU A 222 -12.53 3.11 7.17
C LEU A 222 -13.93 3.33 7.74
N ALA A 223 -14.43 4.57 7.85
CA ALA A 223 -15.78 4.86 8.35
C ALA A 223 -16.85 4.37 7.37
N ASP A 224 -16.62 4.50 6.06
CA ASP A 224 -17.52 3.95 5.03
C ASP A 224 -17.38 2.42 4.86
N LEU A 225 -16.24 1.84 5.26
CA LEU A 225 -16.04 0.39 5.34
C LEU A 225 -16.53 -0.22 6.67
N ARG A 226 -17.08 0.59 7.59
CA ARG A 226 -17.37 0.29 9.01
C ARG A 226 -18.84 0.06 9.37
N ASP A 227 -19.73 -0.20 8.41
CA ASP A 227 -21.09 -0.68 8.72
C ASP A 227 -21.14 -2.09 9.39
N GLY A 228 -20.01 -2.55 9.95
CA GLY A 228 -19.91 -3.63 10.93
C GLY A 228 -19.01 -3.26 12.12
N LYS A 229 -19.53 -2.42 13.02
CA LYS A 229 -19.22 -2.22 14.47
C LYS A 229 -17.78 -1.97 14.98
N ASP A 230 -17.69 -0.89 15.75
CA ASP A 230 -16.77 -0.48 16.84
C ASP A 230 -15.25 -0.53 16.67
N TYR A 231 -14.62 0.63 16.87
CA TYR A 231 -13.18 0.77 17.12
C TYR A 231 -12.94 1.56 18.42
N PRO A 232 -12.12 1.05 19.36
CA PRO A 232 -11.70 1.82 20.51
C PRO A 232 -10.71 2.91 20.09
N LYS A 233 -10.88 4.11 20.66
CA LYS A 233 -10.04 5.29 20.46
C LYS A 233 -8.63 5.05 21.00
N LEU A 234 -7.70 4.67 20.14
CA LEU A 234 -6.26 4.70 20.45
C LEU A 234 -5.56 5.58 19.41
N GLY A 235 -5.02 6.73 19.86
CA GLY A 235 -3.99 7.45 19.09
C GLY A 235 -3.99 8.98 19.04
N ILE A 236 -4.88 9.74 19.70
CA ILE A 236 -4.92 11.22 19.56
C ILE A 236 -4.44 12.00 20.81
N GLN A 237 -4.06 11.34 21.91
CA GLN A 237 -3.68 12.09 23.12
C GLN A 237 -2.23 12.61 23.17
N ARG A 238 -1.32 12.20 22.28
CA ARG A 238 0.09 12.66 22.31
C ARG A 238 0.43 13.86 21.43
N LEU A 239 -0.48 14.33 20.57
CA LEU A 239 -0.24 15.51 19.72
C LEU A 239 -0.91 16.80 20.24
N GLN A 240 -1.94 16.69 21.08
CA GLN A 240 -2.58 17.86 21.69
C GLN A 240 -1.79 18.46 22.87
N GLN A 241 -0.93 17.68 23.53
CA GLN A 241 -0.08 18.19 24.63
C GLN A 241 1.11 19.04 24.14
N LYS A 242 1.66 18.76 22.94
CA LYS A 242 2.76 19.58 22.39
C LYS A 242 2.29 20.94 21.83
N ARG A 243 1.02 21.08 21.45
CA ARG A 243 0.45 22.35 20.96
C ARG A 243 0.15 23.35 22.09
N LYS A 244 -0.20 22.88 23.30
CA LYS A 244 -0.42 23.76 24.47
C LYS A 244 0.85 24.31 25.11
N GLN A 245 2.00 23.63 24.95
CA GLN A 245 3.28 24.12 25.47
C GLN A 245 3.96 25.14 24.53
N ALA A 246 3.69 25.08 23.21
CA ALA A 246 4.26 26.03 22.25
C ALA A 246 3.50 27.37 22.17
N THR A 247 2.21 27.42 22.54
CA THR A 247 1.42 28.67 22.54
C THR A 247 1.41 29.40 23.88
N GLY A 248 1.94 28.80 24.95
CA GLY A 248 2.03 29.41 26.28
C GLY A 248 3.30 30.22 26.55
N ALA A 249 4.25 30.26 25.61
CA ALA A 249 5.54 30.95 25.78
C ALA A 249 5.67 32.25 24.96
N ALA A 250 4.58 32.73 24.35
CA ALA A 250 4.60 33.93 23.51
C ALA A 250 3.80 35.13 24.04
N PHE A 251 3.07 35.01 25.16
CA PHE A 251 2.45 36.15 25.86
C PHE A 251 2.24 35.77 27.33
N GLY A 252 3.01 36.39 28.24
CA GLY A 252 2.85 36.28 29.70
C GLY A 252 4.08 35.78 30.42
#